data_AF-A0A7W5H6B5-F1
#
_entry.id   AF-A0A7W5H6B5-F1
#
_cell.length_a   1.000
_cell.length_b   1.000
_cell.length_c   1.000
_cell.angle_alpha   90.00
_cell.angle_beta   90.00
_cell.angle_gamma   90.00
#
_symmetry.space_group_name_H-M   'P 1'
#
loop_
_entity.id
_entity.type
_entity.pdbx_description
1 polymer ?
#
loop_
_entity_poly.entity_id
_entity_poly.type
_entity_poly.pdbx_seq_one_letter_code
_entity_poly.pdbx_strand_id
1 'polypeptide(L)'
;MTLTKAQTANLVSLIRTTEQDDLNCDGCFDQVAIFAENTITGRDVEDAFAAVATHLRQCECCRDEFNALLSGIRELQAATETRDDQRV
;
A
#
# COMPACT_ATOMS: atom_id res chain seq x y z
N MET A 1 2.52 5.09 -36.62
CA MET A 1 2.45 3.94 -35.69
C MET A 1 0.99 3.70 -35.34
N THR A 2 0.51 2.47 -35.47
CA THR A 2 -0.88 2.11 -35.17
C THR A 2 -0.86 1.06 -34.08
N LEU A 3 -1.64 1.26 -33.02
CA LEU A 3 -1.76 0.27 -31.95
C LEU A 3 -2.49 -0.97 -32.45
N THR A 4 -2.04 -2.14 -32.00
CA THR A 4 -2.76 -3.39 -32.23
C THR A 4 -4.05 -3.43 -31.41
N LYS A 5 -4.97 -4.33 -31.77
CA LYS A 5 -6.20 -4.56 -30.99
C LYS A 5 -5.89 -4.95 -29.54
N ALA A 6 -4.88 -5.78 -29.32
CA ALA A 6 -4.46 -6.20 -27.98
C ALA A 6 -3.95 -5.01 -27.14
N GLN A 7 -3.10 -4.15 -27.72
CA GLN A 7 -2.62 -2.95 -27.05
C GLN A 7 -3.76 -1.97 -26.74
N THR A 8 -4.70 -1.82 -27.66
CA THR A 8 -5.89 -0.97 -27.47
C THR A 8 -6.77 -1.52 -26.33
N ALA A 9 -7.02 -2.82 -26.29
CA ALA A 9 -7.79 -3.46 -25.23
C ALA A 9 -7.11 -3.31 -23.86
N ASN A 10 -5.79 -3.43 -23.80
CA ASN A 10 -5.03 -3.22 -22.56
C ASN A 10 -5.15 -1.77 -22.08
N LEU A 11 -4.94 -0.78 -22.95
CA LEU A 11 -5.14 0.63 -22.63
C LEU A 11 -6.56 0.92 -22.10
N VAL A 12 -7.59 0.40 -22.76
CA VAL A 12 -8.97 0.53 -22.27
C VAL A 12 -9.15 -0.11 -20.90
N SER A 13 -8.53 -1.27 -20.66
CA SER A 13 -8.56 -1.92 -19.34
C SER A 13 -7.93 -1.06 -18.25
N LEU A 14 -6.76 -0.46 -18.51
CA LEU A 14 -6.06 0.42 -17.57
C LEU A 14 -6.88 1.66 -17.22
N ILE A 15 -7.53 2.27 -18.20
CA ILE A 15 -8.43 3.42 -17.99
C ILE A 15 -9.68 3.03 -17.22
N ARG A 16 -10.18 1.80 -17.34
CA ARG A 16 -11.36 1.35 -16.60
C ARG A 16 -11.09 1.10 -15.12
N THR A 17 -9.82 0.91 -14.74
CA THR A 17 -9.42 0.65 -13.36
C THR A 17 -8.95 1.89 -12.61
N THR A 18 -8.85 3.05 -13.28
CA THR A 18 -8.63 4.32 -12.59
C THR A 18 -9.89 4.72 -11.83
N GLU A 19 -9.76 4.92 -10.54
CA GLU A 19 -10.77 5.50 -9.65
C GLU A 19 -10.37 6.94 -9.33
N GLN A 20 -11.28 7.74 -8.76
CA GLN A 20 -10.89 9.06 -8.27
C GLN A 20 -9.91 8.89 -7.10
N ASP A 21 -8.73 9.48 -7.25
CA ASP A 21 -7.68 9.47 -6.24
C ASP A 21 -7.62 10.85 -5.58
N ASP A 22 -8.15 10.93 -4.36
CA ASP A 22 -8.24 12.17 -3.60
C ASP A 22 -6.92 12.53 -2.89
N LEU A 23 -5.90 11.67 -2.99
CA LEU A 23 -4.58 11.87 -2.42
C LEU A 23 -3.50 11.96 -3.49
N ASN A 24 -2.47 12.75 -3.19
CA ASN A 24 -1.19 12.65 -3.88
C ASN A 24 -0.21 11.82 -3.02
N CYS A 25 0.99 11.55 -3.57
CA CYS A 25 2.00 10.75 -2.87
C CYS A 25 2.35 11.32 -1.49
N ASP A 26 2.49 12.64 -1.36
CA ASP A 26 2.81 13.29 -0.10
C ASP A 26 1.71 13.09 0.94
N GLY A 27 0.45 13.31 0.57
CA GLY A 27 -0.71 13.08 1.44
C GLY A 27 -0.90 11.61 1.81
N CYS A 28 -0.50 10.69 0.93
CA CYS A 28 -0.43 9.27 1.27
C CYS A 28 0.63 9.01 2.36
N PHE A 29 1.82 9.59 2.24
CA PHE A 29 2.92 9.39 3.20
C PHE A 29 2.63 9.95 4.59
N ASP A 30 1.82 10.99 4.71
CA ASP A 30 1.37 11.51 6.01
C ASP A 30 0.57 10.49 6.82
N GLN A 31 -0.08 9.53 6.16
CA GLN A 31 -0.99 8.55 6.79
C GLN A 31 -0.51 7.09 6.66
N VAL A 32 0.50 6.83 5.83
CA VAL A 32 0.94 5.46 5.48
C VAL A 32 1.43 4.67 6.69
N ALA A 33 2.05 5.33 7.67
CA ALA A 33 2.54 4.68 8.89
C ALA A 33 1.38 4.14 9.74
N ILE A 34 0.36 4.96 9.96
CA ILE A 34 -0.84 4.57 10.73
C ILE A 34 -1.60 3.47 9.98
N PHE A 35 -1.69 3.59 8.66
CA PHE A 35 -2.29 2.55 7.82
C PHE A 35 -1.54 1.21 7.93
N ALA A 36 -0.20 1.22 7.92
CA ALA A 36 0.63 0.02 8.08
C ALA A 36 0.45 -0.65 9.44
N GLU A 37 0.41 0.12 10.52
CA GLU A 37 0.15 -0.41 11.87
C GLU A 37 -1.22 -1.09 11.98
N ASN A 38 -2.27 -0.45 11.46
CA ASN A 38 -3.60 -1.04 11.47
C ASN A 38 -3.68 -2.30 10.60
N THR A 39 -2.99 -2.30 9.44
CA THR A 39 -2.89 -3.46 8.56
C THR A 39 -2.24 -4.65 9.27
N ILE A 40 -1.15 -4.42 10.02
CA ILE A 40 -0.45 -5.50 10.74
C ILE A 40 -1.26 -6.00 11.93
N THR A 41 -1.97 -5.10 12.63
CA THR A 41 -2.79 -5.47 13.80
C THR A 41 -4.16 -6.04 13.44
N GLY A 42 -4.49 -6.16 12.15
CA GLY A 42 -5.78 -6.66 11.67
C GLY A 42 -6.96 -5.78 12.07
N ARG A 43 -6.71 -4.49 12.33
CA ARG A 43 -7.76 -3.52 12.64
C ARG A 43 -8.43 -3.10 11.36
N ASP A 44 -9.76 -3.06 11.39
CA ASP A 44 -10.55 -2.66 10.25
C ASP A 44 -10.34 -1.17 9.94
N VAL A 45 -9.87 -0.87 8.73
CA VAL A 45 -9.42 0.46 8.29
C VAL A 45 -10.36 1.09 7.26
N GLU A 46 -11.49 0.43 7.01
CA GLU A 46 -12.29 0.58 5.78
C GLU A 46 -12.69 2.02 5.48
N ASP A 47 -13.25 2.77 6.43
CA ASP A 47 -13.73 4.13 6.13
C ASP A 47 -12.66 5.21 6.30
N ALA A 48 -11.82 5.11 7.33
CA ALA A 48 -10.88 6.18 7.68
C ALA A 48 -9.68 6.25 6.70
N PHE A 49 -9.32 5.13 6.07
CA PHE A 49 -8.16 5.04 5.19
C PHE A 49 -8.52 4.66 3.75
N ALA A 50 -9.79 4.78 3.36
CA ALA A 50 -10.25 4.47 2.00
C ALA A 50 -9.44 5.21 0.91
N ALA A 51 -9.11 6.49 1.15
CA ALA A 51 -8.32 7.30 0.22
C ALA A 51 -6.88 6.77 0.10
N VAL A 52 -6.23 6.43 1.21
CA VAL A 52 -4.88 5.83 1.22
C VAL A 52 -4.88 4.49 0.50
N ALA A 53 -5.86 3.62 0.79
CA ALA A 53 -5.99 2.34 0.14
C ALA A 53 -6.21 2.48 -1.38
N THR A 54 -6.97 3.49 -1.81
CA THR A 54 -7.18 3.81 -3.23
C THR A 54 -5.89 4.27 -3.89
N HIS A 55 -5.17 5.20 -3.27
CA HIS A 55 -3.87 5.67 -3.77
C HIS A 55 -2.86 4.53 -3.93
N LEU A 56 -2.75 3.62 -2.95
CA LEU A 56 -1.85 2.46 -3.03
C LEU A 56 -2.23 1.46 -4.14
N ARG A 57 -3.50 1.37 -4.53
CA ARG A 57 -3.92 0.56 -5.69
C ARG A 57 -3.49 1.20 -7.01
N GLN A 58 -3.47 2.54 -7.09
CA GLN A 58 -3.21 3.27 -8.33
C GLN A 58 -1.75 3.68 -8.52
N CYS A 59 -1.04 3.99 -7.43
CA CYS A 59 0.33 4.47 -7.43
C CYS A 59 1.30 3.35 -7.08
N GLU A 60 2.10 2.93 -8.07
CA GLU A 60 3.11 1.88 -7.88
C GLU A 60 4.17 2.28 -6.84
N CYS A 61 4.65 3.53 -6.90
CA CYS A 61 5.63 4.03 -5.93
C CYS A 61 5.09 3.91 -4.50
N CYS A 62 3.94 4.52 -4.19
CA CYS A 62 3.41 4.45 -2.82
C CYS A 62 3.15 3.02 -2.34
N ARG A 63 2.78 2.10 -3.24
CA ARG A 63 2.63 0.68 -2.91
C ARG A 63 3.95 0.01 -2.54
N ASP A 64 5.02 0.29 -3.26
CA ASP A 64 6.33 -0.28 -3.00
C ASP A 64 6.88 0.20 -1.65
N GLU A 65 6.79 1.51 -1.36
CA GLU A 65 7.25 2.02 -0.07
C GLU A 65 6.38 1.52 1.09
N PHE A 66 5.06 1.35 0.89
CA PHE A 66 4.20 0.70 1.88
C PHE A 66 4.62 -0.75 2.16
N ASN A 67 4.91 -1.52 1.12
CA ASN A 67 5.38 -2.90 1.27
C ASN A 67 6.75 -2.99 1.96
N ALA A 68 7.66 -2.05 1.66
CA ALA A 68 8.94 -1.93 2.32
C ALA A 68 8.77 -1.63 3.82
N LEU A 69 7.87 -0.70 4.16
CA LEU A 69 7.53 -0.37 5.53
C LEU A 69 6.96 -1.59 6.29
N LEU A 70 6.00 -2.30 5.70
CA LEU A 70 5.44 -3.51 6.29
C LEU A 70 6.50 -4.58 6.56
N SER A 71 7.45 -4.74 5.63
CA SER A 71 8.54 -5.70 5.76
C SER A 71 9.45 -5.32 6.94
N GLY A 72 9.85 -4.05 7.05
CA GLY A 72 10.66 -3.56 8.15
C GLY A 72 9.98 -3.70 9.52
N ILE A 73 8.68 -3.42 9.62
CA ILE A 73 7.93 -3.59 10.89
C ILE A 73 7.91 -5.07 11.31
N ARG A 74 7.66 -6.00 10.37
CA ARG A 74 7.65 -7.44 10.65
C ARG A 74 9.01 -7.95 11.11
N GLU A 75 10.10 -7.49 10.48
CA GLU A 75 11.46 -7.82 10.90
C GLU A 75 11.74 -7.34 12.33
N LEU A 76 11.32 -6.12 12.67
CA LEU A 76 11.46 -5.57 14.02
C LEU A 76 10.65 -6.37 15.05
N GLN A 77 9.43 -6.79 14.72
CA GLN A 77 8.60 -7.62 15.61
C GLN A 77 9.26 -8.97 15.88
N ALA A 78 9.72 -9.66 14.83
CA ALA A 78 10.42 -10.95 14.96
C ALA A 78 11.71 -10.83 15.79
N ALA A 79 12.48 -9.75 15.59
CA ALA A 79 13.68 -9.48 16.39
C ALA A 79 13.37 -9.19 17.87
N THR A 80 12.20 -8.62 18.16
CA THR A 80 11.77 -8.29 19.53
C THR A 80 11.33 -9.54 20.28
N GLU A 81 10.58 -10.43 19.64
CA GLU A 81 10.18 -11.74 20.19
C GLU A 81 11.39 -12.61 20.54
N THR A 82 12.41 -12.61 19.66
CA THR A 82 13.65 -13.38 19.88
C THR A 82 14.47 -12.86 21.08
N ARG A 83 14.39 -11.55 21.39
CA ARG A 83 15.11 -10.95 22.52
C ARG A 83 14.44 -11.21 23.87
N ASP A 84 13.12 -11.36 23.92
CA ASP A 84 12.41 -11.68 25.16
C ASP A 84 12.60 -13.16 25.55
N ASP A 85 12.72 -14.08 24.59
CA ASP A 85 13.02 -15.50 24.84
C ASP A 85 14.43 -15.74 25.41
N GLN A 86 15.36 -14.80 25.20
CA GLN A 86 16.76 -14.89 25.64
C GLN A 86 17.03 -14.24 27.02
N ARG A 87 15.97 -13.78 27.69
CA ARG A 87 16.03 -13.06 28.97
C ARG A 87 15.56 -13.89 30.17
N VAL A 88 15.35 -15.19 29.98
CA VAL A 88 15.03 -16.20 31.02
C VAL A 88 16.30 -16.87 31.53
#